data_AF-A0A8T2WU41-F1
#
_entry.id   AF-A0A8T2WU41-F1
#
_cell.length_a   1.000
_cell.length_b   1.000
_cell.length_c   1.000
_cell.angle_alpha   90.00
_cell.angle_beta   90.00
_cell.angle_gamma   90.00
#
_symmetry.space_group_name_H-M   'P 1'
#
loop_
_entity.id
_entity.type
_entity.pdbx_description
1 polymer ?
#
loop_
_entity_poly.entity_id
_entity_poly.type
_entity_poly.pdbx_seq_one_letter_code
_entity_poly.pdbx_strand_id
1 'polypeptide(L)'
;MQFQQLRWESWEYVQPHKLFVTFPAQGHINPALQFARRLVAIAAHIMTFATSTGAEQQMSKTGTYPKGLSFAAFDDGSEHGLRPGDDMEHYFTGLRRVGSKSLA
;
A
#
# COMPACT_ATOMS: atom_id res chain seq x y z
N MET A 1 32.54 -3.60 45.71
CA MET A 1 32.77 -3.18 44.32
C MET A 1 31.60 -3.67 43.49
N GLN A 2 30.73 -2.75 43.07
CA GLN A 2 29.50 -3.05 42.35
C GLN A 2 29.78 -2.74 40.88
N PHE A 3 29.92 -3.77 40.04
CA PHE A 3 30.09 -3.61 38.61
C PHE A 3 28.78 -3.08 38.05
N GLN A 4 28.74 -1.77 37.75
CA GLN A 4 27.67 -1.20 36.94
C GLN A 4 27.81 -1.76 35.52
N GLN A 5 26.82 -2.56 35.13
CA GLN A 5 26.68 -3.13 33.81
C GLN A 5 26.30 -2.00 32.85
N LEU A 6 27.20 -1.72 31.92
CA LEU A 6 27.08 -0.67 30.90
C LEU A 6 25.79 -0.89 30.09
N ARG A 7 24.97 0.15 29.97
CA ARG A 7 23.78 0.20 29.13
C ARG A 7 24.25 0.35 27.68
N TRP A 8 24.46 -0.78 27.00
CA TRP A 8 24.67 -0.83 25.56
C TRP A 8 23.47 -0.15 24.89
N GLU A 9 23.77 0.75 23.97
CA GLU A 9 22.82 1.59 23.25
C GLU A 9 21.68 0.74 22.69
N SER A 10 20.46 1.02 23.14
CA SER A 10 19.24 0.54 22.53
C SER A 10 19.22 1.11 21.12
N TRP A 11 19.71 0.37 20.11
CA TRP A 11 19.28 0.63 18.75
C TRP A 11 17.78 0.42 18.77
N GLU A 12 17.00 1.49 18.64
CA GLU A 12 15.62 1.34 18.26
C GLU A 12 15.63 0.60 16.94
N TYR A 13 15.17 -0.65 16.95
CA TYR A 13 14.91 -1.36 15.72
C TYR A 13 13.79 -0.64 15.00
N VAL A 14 14.13 0.20 14.04
CA VAL A 14 13.15 0.80 13.15
C VAL A 14 12.67 -0.32 12.25
N GLN A 15 11.48 -0.85 12.56
CA GLN A 15 10.80 -1.81 11.71
C GLN A 15 10.59 -1.18 10.32
N PRO A 16 11.15 -1.73 9.24
CA PRO A 16 11.01 -1.13 7.92
C PRO A 16 9.54 -1.10 7.48
N HIS A 17 9.03 0.10 7.18
CA HIS A 17 7.70 0.27 6.61
C HIS A 17 7.77 0.10 5.09
N LYS A 18 7.02 -0.86 4.57
CA LYS A 18 6.98 -1.19 3.14
C LYS A 18 5.76 -0.60 2.47
N LEU A 19 5.91 -0.18 1.21
CA LEU A 19 4.82 0.29 0.36
C LEU A 19 4.56 -0.73 -0.75
N PHE A 20 3.33 -1.19 -0.85
CA PHE A 20 2.88 -2.08 -1.92
C PHE A 20 1.95 -1.32 -2.85
N VAL A 21 2.41 -0.98 -4.04
CA VAL A 21 1.62 -0.25 -5.04
C VAL A 21 1.06 -1.24 -6.05
N THR A 22 -0.26 -1.20 -6.29
CA THR A 22 -0.93 -2.04 -7.28
C THR A 22 -1.64 -1.23 -8.36
N PHE A 23 -1.75 -1.82 -9.55
CA PHE A 23 -2.59 -1.31 -10.62
C PHE A 23 -4.08 -1.42 -10.25
N PRO A 24 -4.93 -0.41 -10.55
CA PRO A 24 -6.30 -0.33 -10.06
C PRO A 24 -7.32 -1.13 -10.87
N ALA A 25 -6.91 -2.28 -11.42
CA ALA A 25 -7.84 -3.23 -12.03
C ALA A 25 -8.20 -4.33 -11.02
N GLN A 26 -9.47 -4.77 -11.02
CA GLN A 26 -9.97 -5.78 -10.08
C GLN A 26 -9.15 -7.09 -10.10
N GLY A 27 -8.66 -7.50 -11.28
CA GLY A 27 -7.78 -8.65 -11.45
C GLY A 27 -6.40 -8.53 -10.79
N HIS A 28 -5.98 -7.31 -10.44
CA HIS A 28 -4.71 -7.05 -9.73
C HIS A 28 -4.93 -6.78 -8.25
N ILE A 29 -5.95 -6.00 -7.89
CA ILE A 29 -6.21 -5.59 -6.50
C ILE A 29 -6.40 -6.79 -5.58
N ASN A 30 -7.24 -7.75 -5.96
CA ASN A 30 -7.58 -8.87 -5.09
C ASN A 30 -6.36 -9.80 -4.83
N PRO A 31 -5.64 -10.28 -5.86
CA PRO A 31 -4.40 -11.03 -5.63
C PRO A 31 -3.35 -10.27 -4.85
N ALA A 32 -3.15 -8.98 -5.16
CA ALA A 32 -2.19 -8.12 -4.47
C ALA A 32 -2.55 -7.95 -2.99
N LEU A 33 -3.83 -7.75 -2.67
CA LEU A 33 -4.31 -7.63 -1.29
C LEU A 33 -4.13 -8.95 -0.52
N GLN A 34 -4.38 -10.09 -1.15
CA GLN A 34 -4.17 -11.39 -0.50
C GLN A 34 -2.69 -11.66 -0.26
N PHE A 35 -1.82 -11.27 -1.20
CA PHE A 35 -0.38 -11.33 -1.04
C PHE A 35 0.09 -10.41 0.12
N ALA A 36 -0.39 -9.16 0.15
CA ALA A 36 -0.14 -8.18 1.20
C ALA A 36 -0.48 -8.72 2.60
N ARG A 37 -1.68 -9.30 2.75
CA ARG A 37 -2.14 -9.88 4.02
C ARG A 37 -1.23 -11.01 4.49
N ARG A 38 -0.82 -11.90 3.59
CA ARG A 38 0.11 -13.00 3.90
C ARG A 38 1.49 -12.48 4.29
N LEU A 39 1.99 -11.46 3.59
CA LEU A 39 3.31 -10.89 3.85
C LEU A 39 3.41 -10.24 5.24
N VAL A 40 2.37 -9.49 5.63
CA VAL A 40 2.28 -8.90 6.98
C VAL A 40 2.19 -9.99 8.04
N ALA A 41 1.37 -11.04 7.81
CA ALA A 41 1.18 -12.12 8.77
C ALA A 41 2.43 -12.98 8.99
N ILE A 42 3.19 -13.29 7.93
CA ILE A 42 4.35 -14.19 8.02
C ILE A 42 5.57 -13.49 8.61
N ALA A 43 5.76 -12.21 8.30
CA ALA A 43 7.03 -11.54 8.56
C ALA A 43 6.90 -10.30 9.46
N ALA A 44 5.76 -10.14 10.13
CA ALA A 44 5.49 -9.06 11.09
C ALA A 44 5.83 -7.65 10.56
N HIS A 45 5.75 -7.45 9.24
CA HIS A 45 6.09 -6.19 8.60
C HIS A 45 4.96 -5.18 8.76
N ILE A 46 5.32 -3.91 8.87
CA ILE A 46 4.39 -2.79 8.67
C ILE A 46 4.36 -2.50 7.17
N MET A 47 3.15 -2.46 6.61
CA MET A 47 2.94 -2.29 5.18
C MET A 47 1.75 -1.40 4.87
N THR A 48 1.94 -0.46 3.94
CA THR A 48 0.85 0.29 3.31
C THR A 48 0.54 -0.32 1.95
N PHE A 49 -0.72 -0.67 1.72
CA PHE A 49 -1.25 -1.07 0.42
C PHE A 49 -1.81 0.16 -0.29
N ALA A 50 -1.30 0.47 -1.48
CA ALA A 50 -1.66 1.63 -2.25
C ALA A 50 -2.20 1.26 -3.64
N THR A 51 -3.31 1.88 -4.02
CA THR A 51 -3.93 1.79 -5.35
C THR A 51 -4.49 3.16 -5.73
N SER A 52 -5.13 3.32 -6.89
CA SER A 52 -5.73 4.61 -7.22
C SER A 52 -6.93 4.94 -6.35
N THR A 53 -7.19 6.25 -6.16
CA THR A 53 -8.32 6.77 -5.40
C THR A 53 -9.66 6.17 -5.83
N GLY A 54 -9.91 6.08 -7.13
CA GLY A 54 -11.14 5.48 -7.64
C GLY A 54 -11.27 4.00 -7.28
N ALA A 55 -10.18 3.22 -7.40
CA ALA A 55 -10.18 1.82 -7.01
C ALA A 55 -10.33 1.63 -5.49
N GLU A 56 -9.67 2.46 -4.68
CA GLU A 56 -9.73 2.38 -3.22
C GLU A 56 -11.15 2.64 -2.69
N GLN A 57 -11.90 3.55 -3.34
CA GLN A 57 -13.31 3.79 -3.04
C GLN A 57 -14.22 2.62 -3.43
N GLN A 58 -13.86 1.88 -4.48
CA GLN A 58 -14.60 0.70 -4.95
C GLN A 58 -14.25 -0.57 -4.16
N MET A 59 -13.13 -0.58 -3.44
CA MET A 59 -12.74 -1.71 -2.62
C MET A 59 -13.67 -1.88 -1.42
N SER A 60 -14.19 -3.10 -1.27
CA SER A 60 -14.83 -3.52 -0.02
C SER A 60 -13.78 -3.58 1.09
N LYS A 61 -13.82 -2.59 2.00
CA LYS A 61 -13.02 -2.56 3.23
C LYS A 61 -13.66 -3.36 4.37
N THR A 62 -14.77 -4.03 4.11
CA THR A 62 -15.47 -4.88 5.09
C THR A 62 -14.72 -6.21 5.22
N GLY A 63 -13.66 -6.20 6.03
CA GLY A 63 -12.88 -7.38 6.35
C GLY A 63 -11.89 -7.09 7.47
N THR A 64 -11.49 -8.13 8.21
CA THR A 64 -10.43 -8.01 9.21
C THR A 64 -9.07 -8.08 8.51
N TYR A 65 -8.32 -6.98 8.60
CA TYR A 65 -6.94 -6.89 8.13
C TYR A 65 -5.97 -7.20 9.28
N PRO A 66 -4.82 -7.86 8.99
CA PRO A 66 -3.81 -8.09 10.02
C PRO A 66 -3.26 -6.76 10.54
N LYS A 67 -2.93 -6.72 11.83
CA LYS A 67 -2.26 -5.56 12.44
C LYS A 67 -0.94 -5.31 11.69
N GLY A 68 -0.73 -4.08 11.25
CA GLY A 68 0.42 -3.71 10.42
C GLY A 68 0.10 -3.53 8.94
N LEU A 69 -1.13 -3.79 8.48
CA LEU A 69 -1.58 -3.44 7.13
C LEU A 69 -2.43 -2.16 7.15
N SER A 70 -1.92 -1.10 6.52
CA SER A 70 -2.63 0.16 6.27
C SER A 70 -2.96 0.34 4.78
N PHE A 71 -3.83 1.29 4.46
CA PHE A 71 -4.23 1.62 3.08
C PHE A 71 -3.89 3.06 2.77
N ALA A 72 -3.50 3.30 1.52
CA ALA A 72 -3.34 4.63 0.94
C ALA A 72 -3.90 4.64 -0.49
N ALA A 73 -4.16 5.83 -1.00
CA ALA A 73 -4.60 6.02 -2.37
C ALA A 73 -3.72 7.06 -3.07
N PHE A 74 -3.53 6.90 -4.37
CA PHE A 74 -2.90 7.88 -5.25
C PHE A 74 -3.85 8.33 -6.35
N ASP A 75 -3.65 9.55 -6.84
CA ASP A 75 -4.36 10.09 -7.99
C ASP A 75 -3.82 9.46 -9.27
N ASP A 76 -4.68 8.82 -10.07
CA ASP A 76 -4.35 8.29 -11.39
C ASP A 76 -4.90 9.14 -12.54
N GLY A 77 -5.48 10.30 -12.23
CA GLY A 77 -6.10 11.19 -13.20
C GLY A 77 -7.49 10.73 -13.65
N SER A 78 -8.06 9.69 -13.05
CA SER A 78 -9.45 9.26 -13.28
C SER A 78 -10.37 9.75 -12.17
N GLU A 79 -11.49 10.37 -12.55
CA GLU A 79 -12.55 10.77 -11.61
C GLU A 79 -13.40 9.58 -11.12
N HIS A 80 -13.41 8.47 -11.87
CA HIS A 80 -14.35 7.36 -11.64
C HIS A 80 -13.65 6.01 -11.40
N GLY A 81 -12.31 6.00 -11.35
CA GLY A 81 -11.51 4.78 -11.41
C GLY A 81 -11.44 4.19 -12.82
N LEU A 82 -10.68 3.11 -12.98
CA LEU A 82 -10.54 2.40 -14.25
C LEU A 82 -11.73 1.44 -14.46
N ARG A 83 -12.45 1.58 -15.57
CA ARG A 83 -13.62 0.78 -15.92
C ARG A 83 -13.37 -0.10 -17.14
N PRO A 84 -14.13 -1.20 -17.30
CA PRO A 84 -14.10 -1.98 -18.54
C PRO A 84 -14.49 -1.13 -19.74
N GLY A 85 -13.65 -1.12 -20.77
CA GLY A 85 -13.87 -0.36 -22.00
C GLY A 85 -13.28 1.05 -22.02
N ASP A 86 -12.65 1.50 -20.93
CA ASP A 86 -11.91 2.76 -20.92
C ASP A 86 -10.71 2.70 -21.89
N ASP A 87 -10.36 3.87 -22.44
CA ASP A 87 -9.15 4.04 -23.25
C ASP A 87 -7.91 3.98 -22.35
N MET A 88 -7.13 2.91 -22.52
CA MET A 88 -5.93 2.65 -21.74
C MET A 88 -4.83 3.68 -21.99
N GLU A 89 -4.70 4.22 -23.21
CA GLU A 89 -3.69 5.24 -23.51
C GLU A 89 -4.02 6.56 -22.81
N HIS A 90 -5.29 6.96 -22.84
CA HIS A 90 -5.77 8.11 -22.08
C HIS A 90 -5.55 7.91 -20.57
N TYR A 91 -5.89 6.73 -20.06
CA TYR A 91 -5.68 6.37 -18.66
C TYR A 91 -4.20 6.48 -18.25
N PHE A 92 -3.29 5.84 -18.99
CA PHE A 92 -1.85 5.86 -18.67
C PHE A 92 -1.25 7.26 -18.83
N THR A 93 -1.76 8.07 -19.75
CA THR A 93 -1.37 9.49 -19.87
C THR A 93 -1.76 10.27 -18.61
N GLY A 94 -2.97 10.06 -18.09
CA GLY A 94 -3.42 10.61 -16.80
C GLY A 94 -2.52 10.16 -15.66
N LEU A 95 -2.34 8.84 -15.51
CA LEU A 95 -1.54 8.24 -14.46
C LEU A 95 -0.09 8.75 -14.48
N ARG A 96 0.54 8.89 -15.66
CA ARG A 96 1.90 9.43 -15.79
C ARG A 96 1.99 10.90 -15.38
N ARG A 97 0.93 11.68 -15.59
CA ARG A 97 0.89 13.13 -15.28
C ARG A 97 0.76 13.41 -13.78
N VAL A 98 0.00 12.61 -13.04
CA VAL A 98 -0.36 12.90 -11.64
C VAL A 98 0.01 11.81 -10.62
N GLY A 99 0.28 10.58 -11.07
CA GLY A 99 0.52 9.42 -10.21
C GLY A 99 1.63 9.62 -9.17
N SER A 100 2.79 10.11 -9.60
CA SER A 100 3.94 10.29 -8.70
C SER A 100 3.79 11.46 -7.73
N LYS A 101 2.79 12.32 -7.89
CA LYS A 101 2.62 13.53 -7.06
C LYS A 101 1.83 13.28 -5.79
N SER A 102 1.11 12.16 -5.73
CA SER A 102 0.12 11.88 -4.68
C SER A 102 0.56 10.78 -3.72
N LEU A 103 1.64 10.05 -4.04
CA LEU A 103 2.24 9.02 -3.19
C LEU A 103 3.62 9.51 -2.72
N ALA A 104 3.64 10.33 -1.66
CA ALA A 104 4.84 10.91 -1.06
C ALA A 104 4.98 10.49 0.41
#